data_AF-A0A139HD13-F1
#
_entry.id   AF-A0A139HD13-F1
#
_cell.length_a   1.000
_cell.length_b   1.000
_cell.length_c   1.000
_cell.angle_alpha   90.00
_cell.angle_beta   90.00
_cell.angle_gamma   90.00
#
_symmetry.space_group_name_H-M   'P 1'
#
loop_
_entity.id
_entity.type
_entity.pdbx_description
1 polymer ?
#
loop_
_entity_poly.entity_id
_entity_poly.type
_entity_poly.pdbx_seq_one_letter_code
_entity_poly.pdbx_strand_id
1 'polypeptide(L)'
;MWTDGKGPGWWERPYPVYDEDGHRVHSFYRDMWHGMGKATLAALDAAIDKIGEPKQIIITGFSMGGGVSILSFTEILEHIRKTYGSASSLPQTWASDDSLGNLIQHITFAAVAAGDRGHYTLLNRLYVRHGIRAWDFMNHRDWTQHIHHFAFRSWRGYRYILPEAVVGHFRADFGDQGHLILGYLKAAEWMLENGTDQVKCAWKYE
;
A
#
# COMPACT_ATOMS: atom_id res chain seq x y z
N MET A 1 18.10 5.91 -9.30
CA MET A 1 16.75 6.04 -8.70
C MET A 1 15.76 5.26 -9.56
N TRP A 2 15.14 4.18 -9.03
CA TRP A 2 14.56 2.98 -9.70
C TRP A 2 15.55 1.88 -10.12
N THR A 3 16.79 2.23 -10.47
CA THR A 3 17.84 1.27 -10.85
C THR A 3 18.61 0.68 -9.67
N ASP A 4 18.52 1.25 -8.48
CA ASP A 4 19.41 0.91 -7.37
C ASP A 4 18.89 -0.26 -6.51
N GLY A 5 17.65 -0.70 -6.76
CA GLY A 5 17.05 -1.92 -6.16
C GLY A 5 17.09 -3.14 -7.08
N LYS A 6 17.70 -3.03 -8.26
CA LYS A 6 18.09 -4.16 -9.12
C LYS A 6 19.61 -4.18 -9.16
N GLY A 7 20.25 -5.33 -8.96
CA GLY A 7 21.63 -5.47 -9.41
C GLY A 7 21.71 -5.25 -10.93
N PRO A 8 22.92 -5.02 -11.47
CA PRO A 8 23.11 -4.63 -12.87
C PRO A 8 22.64 -5.68 -13.90
N GLY A 9 22.22 -6.88 -13.47
CA GLY A 9 21.73 -7.95 -14.32
C GLY A 9 20.23 -7.88 -14.58
N TRP A 10 19.84 -7.91 -15.86
CA TRP A 10 18.43 -8.03 -16.29
C TRP A 10 17.78 -9.38 -15.91
N TRP A 11 18.57 -10.37 -15.48
CA TRP A 11 18.17 -11.71 -15.08
C TRP A 11 17.98 -11.91 -13.56
N GLU A 12 18.20 -10.89 -12.74
CA GLU A 12 17.95 -10.96 -11.30
C GLU A 12 16.44 -11.03 -11.05
N ARG A 13 15.90 -12.25 -11.17
CA ARG A 13 14.50 -12.53 -10.88
C ARG A 13 14.26 -12.28 -9.40
N PRO A 14 13.24 -11.49 -9.03
CA PRO A 14 12.88 -11.33 -7.63
C PRO A 14 12.65 -12.70 -6.98
N TYR A 15 13.17 -12.86 -5.76
CA TYR A 15 13.09 -14.10 -5.01
C TYR A 15 12.63 -13.80 -3.57
N PRO A 16 12.03 -14.79 -2.87
CA PRO A 16 11.67 -14.60 -1.47
C PRO A 16 12.90 -14.43 -0.59
N VAL A 17 12.87 -13.37 0.22
CA VAL A 17 13.81 -13.11 1.31
C VAL A 17 13.03 -13.01 2.62
N TYR A 18 13.69 -13.10 3.77
CA TYR A 18 13.01 -13.01 5.07
C TYR A 18 13.03 -11.57 5.60
N ASP A 19 11.89 -11.10 6.12
CA ASP A 19 11.82 -9.87 6.94
C ASP A 19 12.29 -10.16 8.39
N GLU A 20 12.32 -9.12 9.22
CA GLU A 20 12.79 -9.21 10.62
C GLU A 20 11.93 -10.17 11.47
N ASP A 21 10.66 -10.36 11.08
CA ASP A 21 9.71 -11.26 11.72
C ASP A 21 9.77 -12.69 11.14
N GLY A 22 10.66 -12.96 10.18
CA GLY A 22 10.85 -14.27 9.57
C GLY A 22 9.80 -14.62 8.50
N HIS A 23 9.06 -13.65 7.98
CA HIS A 23 8.13 -13.85 6.87
C HIS A 23 8.82 -13.68 5.52
N ARG A 24 8.34 -14.36 4.48
CA ARG A 24 8.89 -14.20 3.13
C ARG A 24 8.35 -12.94 2.48
N VAL A 25 9.24 -12.06 2.06
CA VAL A 25 8.94 -10.83 1.31
C VAL A 25 9.66 -10.83 -0.04
N HIS A 26 9.16 -10.01 -0.96
CA HIS A 26 9.68 -9.90 -2.32
C HIS A 26 10.96 -9.04 -2.33
N SER A 27 12.10 -9.65 -2.68
CA SER A 27 13.43 -9.00 -2.59
C SER A 27 13.49 -7.62 -3.24
N PHE A 28 12.94 -7.47 -4.45
CA PHE A 28 12.95 -6.19 -5.15
C PHE A 28 12.24 -5.07 -4.38
N TYR A 29 11.13 -5.34 -3.68
CA TYR A 29 10.43 -4.27 -2.92
C TYR A 29 11.17 -3.92 -1.64
N ARG A 30 11.77 -4.92 -0.99
CA ARG A 30 12.64 -4.72 0.17
C ARG A 30 13.83 -3.84 -0.20
N ASP A 31 14.52 -4.19 -1.29
CA ASP A 31 15.73 -3.49 -1.72
C ASP A 31 15.42 -2.07 -2.20
N MET A 32 14.28 -1.89 -2.90
CA MET A 32 13.75 -0.57 -3.24
C MET A 32 13.48 0.28 -2.00
N TRP A 33 12.80 -0.29 -0.99
CA TRP A 33 12.54 0.42 0.26
C TRP A 33 13.85 0.75 1.00
N HIS A 34 14.80 -0.17 1.12
CA HIS A 34 16.10 0.12 1.73
C HIS A 34 16.83 1.27 1.02
N GLY A 35 16.76 1.34 -0.31
CA GLY A 35 17.38 2.41 -1.09
C GLY A 35 16.75 3.79 -0.89
N MET A 36 15.43 3.85 -0.60
CA MET A 36 14.70 5.13 -0.53
C MET A 36 14.18 5.49 0.87
N GLY A 37 14.13 4.55 1.81
CA GLY A 37 13.40 4.67 3.08
C GLY A 37 13.82 5.87 3.89
N LYS A 38 15.13 6.05 4.07
CA LYS A 38 15.69 7.22 4.78
C LYS A 38 15.24 8.56 4.16
N ALA A 39 15.28 8.67 2.84
CA ALA A 39 14.88 9.90 2.15
C ALA A 39 13.37 10.13 2.25
N THR A 40 12.57 9.06 2.18
CA THR A 40 11.11 9.11 2.35
C THR A 40 10.72 9.58 3.76
N LEU A 41 11.33 9.01 4.81
CA LEU A 41 11.04 9.40 6.20
C LEU A 41 11.48 10.83 6.48
N ALA A 42 12.66 11.25 5.98
CA ALA A 42 13.09 12.64 6.10
C ALA A 42 12.16 13.63 5.36
N ALA A 43 11.62 13.23 4.20
CA ALA A 43 10.65 14.04 3.48
C ALA A 43 9.29 14.13 4.21
N LEU A 44 8.87 13.04 4.87
CA LEU A 44 7.70 13.03 5.74
C LEU A 44 7.88 14.01 6.91
N ASP A 45 9.02 13.94 7.59
CA ASP A 45 9.32 14.83 8.72
C ASP A 45 9.32 16.29 8.30
N ALA A 46 10.01 16.61 7.20
CA ALA A 46 10.04 17.96 6.64
C ALA A 46 8.64 18.48 6.24
N ALA A 47 7.77 17.59 5.75
CA ALA A 47 6.40 17.95 5.43
C ALA A 47 5.58 18.25 6.70
N ILE A 48 5.71 17.44 7.74
CA ILE A 48 5.06 17.63 9.04
C ILE A 48 5.55 18.93 9.69
N ASP A 49 6.85 19.17 9.74
CA ASP A 49 7.43 20.41 10.30
C ASP A 49 6.88 21.66 9.60
N LYS A 50 6.63 21.57 8.28
CA LYS A 50 6.09 22.68 7.49
C LYS A 50 4.61 22.94 7.76
N ILE A 51 3.80 21.91 7.96
CA ILE A 51 2.34 22.04 8.09
C ILE A 51 1.85 22.04 9.55
N GLY A 52 2.71 21.65 10.50
CA GLY A 52 2.33 21.40 11.89
C GLY A 52 1.55 20.09 12.00
N GLU A 53 0.29 20.17 12.44
CA GLU A 53 -0.54 18.99 12.65
C GLU A 53 -1.16 18.49 11.33
N PRO A 54 -0.77 17.31 10.82
CA PRO A 54 -1.39 16.73 9.64
C PRO A 54 -2.84 16.32 9.92
N LYS A 55 -3.75 16.70 9.01
CA LYS A 55 -5.12 16.15 9.01
C LYS A 55 -5.14 14.67 8.61
N GLN A 56 -4.23 14.28 7.72
CA GLN A 56 -4.15 12.94 7.16
C GLN A 56 -2.77 12.67 6.55
N ILE A 57 -2.29 11.45 6.71
CA ILE A 57 -1.09 10.90 6.06
C ILE A 57 -1.56 9.71 5.22
N ILE A 58 -1.41 9.83 3.90
CA ILE A 58 -1.83 8.79 2.96
C ILE A 58 -0.59 8.08 2.44
N ILE A 59 -0.47 6.81 2.79
CA ILE A 59 0.57 5.91 2.27
C ILE A 59 -0.05 5.21 1.05
N THR A 60 0.50 5.44 -0.13
CA THR A 60 -0.09 4.96 -1.38
C THR A 60 0.92 4.47 -2.40
N GLY A 61 0.44 3.63 -3.31
CA GLY A 61 1.23 3.12 -4.40
C GLY A 61 0.37 2.44 -5.47
N PHE A 62 0.90 2.47 -6.68
CA PHE A 62 0.34 1.79 -7.84
C PHE A 62 1.29 0.68 -8.32
N SER A 63 0.77 -0.48 -8.73
CA SER A 63 1.58 -1.55 -9.30
C SER A 63 2.72 -1.98 -8.36
N MET A 64 3.96 -2.02 -8.86
CA MET A 64 5.17 -2.23 -8.08
C MET A 64 5.34 -1.22 -6.93
N GLY A 65 4.92 0.04 -7.13
CA GLY A 65 4.91 1.04 -6.06
C GLY A 65 3.93 0.70 -4.93
N GLY A 66 2.82 0.04 -5.25
CA GLY A 66 1.93 -0.56 -4.26
C GLY A 66 2.62 -1.66 -3.46
N GLY A 67 3.44 -2.49 -4.13
CA GLY A 67 4.27 -3.50 -3.46
C GLY A 67 5.29 -2.90 -2.49
N VAL A 68 5.99 -1.83 -2.90
CA VAL A 68 6.91 -1.08 -2.02
C VAL A 68 6.14 -0.48 -0.83
N SER A 69 4.99 0.15 -1.08
CA SER A 69 4.13 0.75 -0.06
C SER A 69 3.64 -0.27 0.98
N ILE A 70 3.29 -1.48 0.55
CA ILE A 70 2.90 -2.59 1.43
C ILE A 70 4.05 -2.93 2.38
N LEU A 71 5.25 -3.12 1.84
CA LEU A 71 6.41 -3.57 2.60
C LEU A 71 6.90 -2.50 3.57
N SER A 72 6.87 -1.22 3.16
CA SER A 72 7.36 -0.10 3.97
C SER A 72 6.40 0.35 5.07
N PHE A 73 5.13 -0.07 5.02
CA PHE A 73 4.10 0.47 5.91
C PHE A 73 4.43 0.34 7.39
N THR A 74 4.93 -0.83 7.81
CA THR A 74 5.27 -1.07 9.23
C THR A 74 6.34 -0.08 9.70
N GLU A 75 7.37 0.16 8.90
CA GLU A 75 8.45 1.10 9.26
C GLU A 75 7.96 2.55 9.27
N ILE A 76 7.11 2.95 8.31
CA ILE A 76 6.52 4.30 8.30
C ILE A 76 5.62 4.51 9.52
N LEU A 77 4.80 3.51 9.87
CA LEU A 77 3.94 3.56 11.05
C LEU A 77 4.78 3.68 12.32
N GLU A 78 5.81 2.85 12.47
CA GLU A 78 6.71 2.90 13.63
C GLU A 78 7.48 4.21 13.71
N HIS A 79 7.89 4.77 12.57
CA HIS A 79 8.52 6.09 12.52
C HIS A 79 7.56 7.17 13.06
N ILE A 80 6.31 7.21 12.60
CA ILE A 80 5.31 8.15 13.11
C ILE A 80 5.11 7.97 14.62
N ARG A 81 4.97 6.73 15.09
CA ARG A 81 4.76 6.41 16.51
C ARG A 81 5.94 6.82 17.39
N LYS A 82 7.18 6.62 16.93
CA LYS A 82 8.41 6.93 17.68
C LYS A 82 8.79 8.40 17.61
N THR A 83 8.50 9.08 16.51
CA THR A 83 8.85 10.49 16.33
C THR A 83 7.80 11.40 16.92
N TYR A 84 6.52 11.14 16.64
CA TYR A 84 5.41 12.03 17.01
C TYR A 84 4.40 11.39 17.95
N GLY A 85 4.22 10.07 17.90
CA GLY A 85 3.13 9.39 18.60
C GLY A 85 3.46 8.92 20.01
N SER A 86 2.70 7.93 20.47
CA SER A 86 2.75 7.40 21.85
C SER A 86 4.11 6.81 22.25
N ALA A 87 4.98 6.48 21.30
CA ALA A 87 6.33 5.96 21.58
C ALA A 87 7.41 7.06 21.52
N SER A 88 7.03 8.32 21.31
CA SER A 88 7.92 9.47 21.33
C SER A 88 8.22 9.95 22.75
N SER A 89 9.38 10.57 22.95
CA SER A 89 9.72 11.28 24.18
C SER A 89 8.94 12.59 24.33
N LEU A 90 8.40 13.14 23.23
CA LEU A 90 7.58 14.34 23.18
C LEU A 90 6.30 14.07 22.38
N PRO A 91 5.38 13.23 22.92
CA PRO A 91 4.22 12.75 22.19
C PRO A 91 3.29 13.91 21.82
N GLN A 92 2.86 13.91 20.57
CA GLN A 92 1.85 14.81 20.02
C GLN A 92 0.49 14.13 20.09
N THR A 93 -0.52 14.86 20.53
CA THR A 93 -1.87 14.32 20.72
C THR A 93 -2.49 13.84 19.40
N TRP A 94 -2.21 14.52 18.28
CA TRP A 94 -2.69 14.16 16.96
C TRP A 94 -2.10 12.84 16.42
N ALA A 95 -0.96 12.39 16.97
CA ALA A 95 -0.27 11.17 16.58
C ALA A 95 -0.41 10.03 17.61
N SER A 96 -1.31 10.17 18.60
CA SER A 96 -1.56 9.11 19.58
C SER A 96 -2.06 7.83 18.91
N ASP A 97 -1.78 6.66 19.51
CA ASP A 97 -2.21 5.36 18.96
C ASP A 97 -3.72 5.29 18.66
N ASP A 98 -4.56 5.98 19.45
CA ASP A 98 -6.02 6.07 19.25
C ASP A 98 -6.42 6.99 18.08
N SER A 99 -5.53 7.91 17.68
CA SER A 99 -5.75 8.85 16.57
C SER A 99 -5.27 8.29 15.23
N LEU A 100 -4.43 7.26 15.24
CA LEU A 100 -3.80 6.71 14.03
C LEU A 100 -4.80 6.24 12.98
N GLY A 101 -5.97 5.73 13.38
CA GLY A 101 -7.02 5.29 12.45
C GLY A 101 -7.67 6.41 11.64
N ASN A 102 -7.67 7.63 12.20
CA ASN A 102 -8.15 8.83 11.51
C ASN A 102 -7.02 9.51 10.73
N LEU A 103 -5.81 9.50 11.31
CA LEU A 103 -4.64 10.13 10.74
C LEU A 103 -4.09 9.37 9.52
N ILE A 104 -3.97 8.05 9.59
CA ILE A 104 -3.27 7.25 8.57
C ILE A 104 -4.26 6.50 7.71
N GLN A 105 -4.03 6.54 6.39
CA GLN A 105 -4.66 5.62 5.45
C GLN A 105 -3.61 4.92 4.61
N HIS A 106 -3.88 3.66 4.25
CA HIS A 106 -3.06 2.93 3.31
C HIS A 106 -3.89 2.52 2.09
N ILE A 107 -3.71 3.23 0.99
CA ILE A 107 -4.51 3.02 -0.23
C ILE A 107 -3.59 2.53 -1.33
N THR A 108 -3.92 1.45 -2.04
CA THR A 108 -3.17 1.09 -3.24
C THR A 108 -4.05 0.71 -4.40
N PHE A 109 -3.46 0.80 -5.59
CA PHE A 109 -4.11 0.52 -6.86
C PHE A 109 -3.31 -0.54 -7.59
N ALA A 110 -3.95 -1.62 -8.01
CA ALA A 110 -3.29 -2.71 -8.72
C ALA A 110 -2.01 -3.22 -8.02
N ALA A 111 -1.97 -3.21 -6.69
CA ALA A 111 -0.74 -3.48 -5.98
C ALA A 111 -0.25 -4.90 -6.22
N VAL A 112 1.02 -5.01 -6.55
CA VAL A 112 1.70 -6.30 -6.62
C VAL A 112 1.93 -6.84 -5.21
N ALA A 113 1.73 -8.15 -5.03
CA ALA A 113 1.96 -8.83 -3.77
C ALA A 113 3.40 -8.67 -3.28
N ALA A 114 3.57 -8.18 -2.06
CA ALA A 114 4.90 -7.85 -1.50
C ALA A 114 5.44 -8.87 -0.51
N GLY A 115 4.58 -9.74 0.02
CA GLY A 115 4.96 -10.75 1.00
C GLY A 115 4.04 -11.96 1.01
N ASP A 116 4.37 -12.91 1.86
CA ASP A 116 3.56 -14.09 2.10
C ASP A 116 2.41 -13.82 3.08
N ARG A 117 1.66 -14.87 3.41
CA ARG A 117 0.54 -14.79 4.34
C ARG A 117 0.95 -14.31 5.74
N GLY A 118 2.16 -14.63 6.19
CA GLY A 118 2.65 -14.22 7.52
C GLY A 118 2.82 -12.70 7.57
N HIS A 119 3.53 -12.13 6.60
CA HIS A 119 3.72 -10.69 6.47
C HIS A 119 2.37 -9.95 6.41
N TYR A 120 1.44 -10.45 5.60
CA TYR A 120 0.11 -9.86 5.50
C TYR A 120 -0.75 -10.01 6.77
N THR A 121 -0.57 -11.09 7.53
CA THR A 121 -1.24 -11.27 8.82
C THR A 121 -0.74 -10.25 9.84
N LEU A 122 0.57 -9.96 9.84
CA LEU A 122 1.15 -8.89 10.66
C LEU A 122 0.56 -7.53 10.29
N LEU A 123 0.54 -7.18 9.00
CA LEU A 123 -0.03 -5.92 8.53
C LEU A 123 -1.51 -5.76 8.92
N ASN A 124 -2.32 -6.81 8.74
CA ASN A 124 -3.74 -6.77 9.10
C ASN A 124 -3.94 -6.56 10.61
N ARG A 125 -3.09 -7.15 11.45
CA ARG A 125 -3.12 -6.92 12.90
C ARG A 125 -2.80 -5.47 13.25
N LEU A 126 -1.84 -4.86 12.57
CA LEU A 126 -1.51 -3.44 12.76
C LEU A 126 -2.69 -2.55 12.34
N TYR A 127 -3.32 -2.83 11.20
CA TYR A 127 -4.50 -2.09 10.75
C TYR A 127 -5.64 -2.16 11.77
N VAL A 128 -5.95 -3.35 12.27
CA VAL A 128 -7.00 -3.53 13.29
C VAL A 128 -6.62 -2.86 14.60
N ARG A 129 -5.41 -3.08 15.10
CA ARG A 129 -4.93 -2.52 16.38
C ARG A 129 -5.04 -1.00 16.41
N HIS A 130 -4.69 -0.34 15.31
CA HIS A 130 -4.64 1.12 15.23
C HIS A 130 -5.86 1.74 14.51
N GLY A 131 -6.87 0.93 14.17
CA GLY A 131 -8.06 1.40 13.44
C GLY A 131 -7.76 1.96 12.04
N ILE A 132 -6.64 1.60 11.42
CA ILE A 132 -6.17 2.16 10.15
C ILE A 132 -6.97 1.59 8.98
N ARG A 133 -7.50 2.48 8.14
CA ARG A 133 -8.20 2.10 6.91
C ARG A 133 -7.18 1.76 5.82
N ALA A 134 -7.14 0.48 5.45
CA ALA A 134 -6.31 -0.03 4.37
C ALA A 134 -7.19 -0.57 3.22
N TRP A 135 -7.00 -0.03 2.01
CA TRP A 135 -7.77 -0.35 0.81
C TRP A 135 -6.88 -0.75 -0.37
N ASP A 136 -7.20 -1.88 -0.98
CA ASP A 136 -6.63 -2.33 -2.25
C ASP A 136 -7.66 -2.24 -3.35
N PHE A 137 -7.49 -1.30 -4.27
CA PHE A 137 -8.32 -1.13 -5.46
C PHE A 137 -7.78 -2.01 -6.59
N MET A 138 -8.62 -2.88 -7.12
CA MET A 138 -8.23 -3.87 -8.13
C MET A 138 -9.24 -3.89 -9.28
N ASN A 139 -8.75 -3.75 -10.50
CA ASN A 139 -9.48 -4.17 -11.69
C ASN A 139 -9.51 -5.71 -11.73
N HIS A 140 -10.70 -6.32 -11.76
CA HIS A 140 -10.82 -7.78 -11.78
C HIS A 140 -10.25 -8.44 -13.06
N ARG A 141 -10.02 -7.66 -14.13
CA ARG A 141 -9.35 -8.11 -15.37
C ARG A 141 -7.85 -7.88 -15.36
N ASP A 142 -7.32 -7.31 -14.30
CA ASP A 142 -5.88 -7.12 -14.15
C ASP A 142 -5.20 -8.47 -14.02
N TRP A 143 -4.57 -8.94 -15.09
CA TRP A 143 -3.87 -10.23 -15.10
C TRP A 143 -2.48 -10.15 -14.45
N THR A 144 -1.96 -8.96 -14.11
CA THR A 144 -0.63 -8.85 -13.49
C THR A 144 -0.58 -9.52 -12.12
N GLN A 145 -1.72 -9.63 -11.45
CA GLN A 145 -1.88 -10.41 -10.21
C GLN A 145 -1.44 -11.89 -10.37
N HIS A 146 -1.47 -12.44 -11.58
CA HIS A 146 -1.08 -13.81 -11.89
C HIS A 146 0.40 -13.98 -12.26
N ILE A 147 1.13 -12.88 -12.43
CA ILE A 147 2.54 -12.89 -12.87
C ILE A 147 3.50 -13.14 -11.67
N HIS A 148 2.97 -13.15 -10.44
CA HIS A 148 3.79 -13.28 -9.23
C HIS A 148 3.98 -14.72 -8.78
N HIS A 149 5.15 -14.95 -8.16
CA HIS A 149 5.51 -16.23 -7.57
C HIS A 149 4.42 -16.69 -6.58
N PHE A 150 3.96 -17.94 -6.66
CA PHE A 150 2.82 -18.48 -5.88
C PHE A 150 2.91 -18.28 -4.35
N ALA A 151 4.12 -18.05 -3.82
CA ALA A 151 4.37 -17.75 -2.41
C ALA A 151 3.83 -16.37 -1.98
N PHE A 152 3.71 -15.42 -2.91
CA PHE A 152 3.22 -14.07 -2.67
C PHE A 152 1.76 -14.01 -3.10
N ARG A 153 0.86 -14.35 -2.18
CA ARG A 153 -0.58 -14.17 -2.38
C ARG A 153 -0.98 -12.86 -1.73
N SER A 154 -1.46 -11.93 -2.54
CA SER A 154 -1.94 -10.63 -2.10
C SER A 154 -3.22 -10.81 -1.28
N TRP A 155 -3.14 -10.62 0.03
CA TRP A 155 -4.34 -10.44 0.84
C TRP A 155 -4.06 -9.55 2.03
N ARG A 156 -4.61 -8.33 2.01
CA ARG A 156 -4.56 -7.39 3.13
C ARG A 156 -5.80 -6.52 3.20
N GLY A 157 -6.13 -6.08 4.40
CA GLY A 157 -7.19 -5.13 4.70
C GLY A 157 -8.46 -5.39 3.93
N TYR A 158 -8.99 -4.33 3.33
CA TYR A 158 -10.17 -4.38 2.48
C TYR A 158 -9.77 -4.33 1.00
N ARG A 159 -10.26 -5.27 0.20
CA ARG A 159 -10.10 -5.24 -1.26
C ARG A 159 -11.36 -4.70 -1.90
N TYR A 160 -11.22 -3.64 -2.68
CA TYR A 160 -12.25 -3.12 -3.56
C TYR A 160 -12.01 -3.61 -4.98
N ILE A 161 -12.82 -4.57 -5.41
CA ILE A 161 -12.81 -5.05 -6.79
C ILE A 161 -13.71 -4.14 -7.61
N LEU A 162 -13.16 -3.46 -8.61
CA LEU A 162 -13.91 -2.57 -9.49
C LEU A 162 -15.04 -3.34 -10.20
N PRO A 163 -16.30 -2.85 -10.13
CA PRO A 163 -17.42 -3.49 -10.82
C PRO A 163 -17.21 -3.57 -12.34
N GLU A 164 -17.74 -4.62 -12.98
CA GLU A 164 -17.67 -4.78 -14.44
C GLU A 164 -18.26 -3.60 -15.20
N ALA A 165 -19.31 -2.96 -14.67
CA ALA A 165 -19.89 -1.77 -15.30
C ALA A 165 -18.87 -0.62 -15.43
N VAL A 166 -17.95 -0.49 -14.47
CA VAL A 166 -16.89 0.53 -14.46
C VAL A 166 -15.70 0.06 -15.30
N VAL A 167 -15.26 -1.18 -15.10
CA VAL A 167 -14.12 -1.76 -15.83
C VAL A 167 -14.39 -1.85 -17.33
N GLY A 168 -15.59 -2.27 -17.73
CA GLY A 168 -16.00 -2.39 -19.13
C GLY A 168 -16.08 -1.03 -19.82
N HIS A 169 -16.57 0.00 -19.12
CA HIS A 169 -16.70 1.35 -19.65
C HIS A 169 -15.33 1.98 -19.96
N PHE A 170 -14.33 1.74 -19.11
CA PHE A 170 -12.97 2.28 -19.26
C PHE A 170 -11.94 1.24 -19.72
N ARG A 171 -12.38 0.20 -20.44
CA ARG A 171 -11.50 -0.94 -20.81
C ARG A 171 -10.21 -0.50 -21.51
N ALA A 172 -10.29 0.46 -22.42
CA ALA A 172 -9.13 0.96 -23.15
C ALA A 172 -8.13 1.67 -22.21
N ASP A 173 -8.63 2.42 -21.23
CA ASP A 173 -7.81 3.17 -20.27
C ASP A 173 -7.06 2.28 -19.27
N PHE A 174 -7.59 1.08 -19.00
CA PHE A 174 -6.88 0.05 -18.24
C PHE A 174 -5.82 -0.69 -19.09
N GLY A 175 -5.84 -0.53 -20.41
CA GLY A 175 -4.98 -1.23 -21.36
C GLY A 175 -5.29 -2.73 -21.47
N ASP A 176 -4.60 -3.41 -22.40
CA ASP A 176 -4.81 -4.84 -22.69
C ASP A 176 -4.59 -5.74 -21.46
N GLN A 177 -3.73 -5.28 -20.55
CA GLN A 177 -3.40 -5.97 -19.31
C GLN A 177 -4.40 -5.72 -18.18
N GLY A 178 -5.30 -4.75 -18.32
CA GLY A 178 -6.18 -4.32 -17.24
C GLY A 178 -5.47 -3.50 -16.13
N HIS A 179 -4.21 -3.14 -16.32
CA HIS A 179 -3.31 -2.68 -15.26
C HIS A 179 -3.04 -1.18 -15.25
N LEU A 180 -3.29 -0.44 -16.34
CA LEU A 180 -2.85 0.96 -16.44
C LEU A 180 -3.56 1.89 -15.42
N ILE A 181 -2.78 2.76 -14.77
CA ILE A 181 -3.26 3.69 -13.73
C ILE A 181 -4.34 4.66 -14.24
N LEU A 182 -4.35 4.98 -15.54
CA LEU A 182 -5.35 5.86 -16.14
C LEU A 182 -6.77 5.30 -15.98
N GLY A 183 -6.96 3.98 -16.17
CA GLY A 183 -8.25 3.35 -15.96
C GLY A 183 -8.74 3.47 -14.52
N TYR A 184 -7.84 3.39 -13.53
CA TYR A 184 -8.20 3.60 -12.12
C TYR A 184 -8.61 5.05 -11.83
N LEU A 185 -7.92 6.03 -12.42
CA LEU A 185 -8.31 7.43 -12.32
C LEU A 185 -9.70 7.66 -12.92
N LYS A 186 -9.93 7.18 -14.15
CA LYS A 186 -11.21 7.32 -14.85
C LYS A 186 -12.37 6.64 -14.11
N ALA A 187 -12.10 5.45 -13.56
CA ALA A 187 -13.04 4.75 -12.70
C ALA A 187 -13.40 5.58 -11.46
N ALA A 188 -12.41 6.16 -10.78
CA ALA A 188 -12.63 7.00 -9.61
C ALA A 188 -13.42 8.28 -9.93
N GLU A 189 -13.09 8.97 -11.04
CA GLU A 189 -13.83 10.15 -11.53
C GLU A 189 -15.29 9.79 -11.80
N TRP A 190 -15.53 8.70 -12.53
CA TRP A 190 -16.88 8.26 -12.86
C TRP A 190 -17.69 7.87 -11.62
N MET A 191 -17.08 7.14 -10.68
CA MET A 191 -17.73 6.76 -9.43
C MET A 191 -18.11 7.97 -8.58
N LEU A 192 -17.25 9.00 -8.56
CA LEU A 192 -17.52 10.28 -7.89
C LEU A 192 -18.69 11.01 -8.54
N GLU A 193 -18.70 11.11 -9.88
CA GLU A 193 -19.76 11.78 -10.64
C GLU A 193 -21.12 11.08 -10.50
N ASN A 194 -21.13 9.74 -10.43
CA ASN A 194 -22.34 8.94 -10.46
C ASN A 194 -22.80 8.44 -9.08
N GLY A 195 -22.07 8.77 -8.00
CA GLY A 195 -22.41 8.37 -6.64
C GLY A 195 -22.48 6.85 -6.43
N THR A 196 -21.67 6.08 -7.17
CA THR A 196 -21.72 4.61 -7.18
C THR A 196 -20.66 4.00 -6.27
N ASP A 197 -20.44 4.57 -5.10
CA ASP A 197 -19.46 4.13 -4.09
C ASP A 197 -19.83 2.78 -3.42
N GLN A 198 -20.39 1.83 -4.17
CA GLN A 198 -20.78 0.51 -3.68
C GLN A 198 -19.55 -0.30 -3.28
N VAL A 199 -19.04 -0.03 -2.08
CA VAL A 199 -18.06 -0.80 -1.33
C VAL A 199 -18.69 -2.14 -0.98
N LYS A 200 -18.61 -3.08 -1.91
CA LYS A 200 -18.77 -4.49 -1.57
C LYS A 200 -17.47 -4.94 -0.91
N CYS A 201 -17.45 -4.84 0.41
CA CYS A 201 -16.43 -5.49 1.21
C CYS A 201 -16.46 -6.99 0.89
N ALA A 202 -15.35 -7.56 0.43
CA ALA A 202 -15.31 -9.00 0.16
C ALA A 202 -15.60 -9.85 1.42
N TRP A 203 -15.41 -9.28 2.63
CA TRP A 203 -15.70 -9.91 3.92
C TRP A 203 -16.09 -8.86 4.97
N LYS A 204 -17.15 -9.09 5.75
CA LYS A 204 -17.36 -8.42 7.04
C LYS A 204 -16.57 -9.19 8.09
N TYR A 205 -15.75 -8.52 8.89
CA TYR A 205 -15.20 -9.12 10.10
C TYR A 205 -16.34 -9.19 11.14
N GLU A 206 -16.57 -10.39 11.68
CA GLU A 206 -17.36 -10.59 12.91
C GLU A 206 -16.54 -10.18 14.13
#